data_AF-A0A7J6KL28-F1
#
_entry.id   AF-A0A7J6KL28-F1
#
_cell.length_a   1.000
_cell.length_b   1.000
_cell.length_c   1.000
_cell.angle_alpha   90.00
_cell.angle_beta   90.00
_cell.angle_gamma   90.00
#
_symmetry.space_group_name_H-M   'P 1'
#
loop_
_entity.id
_entity.type
_entity.pdbx_description
1 polymer ?
#
loop_
_entity_poly.entity_id
_entity_poly.type
_entity_poly.pdbx_seq_one_letter_code
_entity_poly.pdbx_strand_id
1 'polypeptide(L)'
;MVLWYIIVVVVADIVSCKHLKLAVSRLNTETADAGLVTTLSVNAQQQTVLVDTGTSKSFFVWKTWYELRAGSGKCKQLLYGCYHRSIAFPKPMQVERVSFEDGASVGIFPYMDSVRFGDFTKAHTTFGLVSASDPPPTEMAPHASF
;
A
#
# COMPACT_ATOMS: atom_id res chain seq x y z
N MET A 1 22.55 -9.96 1.63
CA MET A 1 21.32 -9.97 2.44
C MET A 1 20.30 -9.18 1.63
N VAL A 2 19.30 -9.85 1.06
CA VAL A 2 18.36 -9.23 0.12
C VAL A 2 17.19 -8.68 0.93
N LEU A 3 16.92 -7.39 0.76
CA LEU A 3 15.82 -6.67 1.40
C LEU A 3 14.60 -6.72 0.48
N TRP A 4 13.41 -6.95 1.04
CA TRP A 4 12.18 -7.21 0.28
C TRP A 4 11.10 -6.18 0.63
N TYR A 5 10.30 -5.76 -0.35
CA TYR A 5 9.42 -4.60 -0.21
C TYR A 5 7.97 -4.91 -0.64
N ILE A 6 6.98 -4.39 0.10
CA ILE A 6 5.60 -4.26 -0.37
C ILE A 6 5.32 -2.75 -0.47
N ILE A 7 5.39 -2.23 -1.68
CA ILE A 7 5.26 -0.79 -1.96
C ILE A 7 3.79 -0.43 -2.04
N VAL A 8 3.24 0.36 -1.13
CA VAL A 8 1.88 0.89 -1.29
C VAL A 8 1.93 2.08 -2.22
N VAL A 9 1.64 1.87 -3.50
CA VAL A 9 1.51 2.96 -4.47
C VAL A 9 0.10 3.53 -4.42
N VAL A 10 -0.03 4.84 -4.54
CA VAL A 10 -1.31 5.49 -4.82
C VAL A 10 -1.15 6.48 -5.96
N VAL A 11 -1.78 6.17 -7.09
CA VAL A 11 -2.00 7.13 -8.17
C VAL A 11 -3.24 7.94 -7.84
N ALA A 12 -3.10 9.26 -7.80
CA ALA A 12 -4.24 10.15 -7.74
C ALA A 12 -4.94 10.13 -9.11
N ASP A 13 -5.99 9.31 -9.22
CA ASP A 13 -6.84 9.27 -10.41
C ASP A 13 -7.72 10.53 -10.42
N ILE A 14 -7.27 11.57 -11.14
CA ILE A 14 -7.92 12.89 -11.23
C ILE A 14 -9.16 12.76 -12.12
N VAL A 15 -10.24 12.20 -11.56
CA VAL A 15 -11.55 12.15 -12.22
C VAL A 15 -12.47 13.20 -11.60
N SER A 16 -12.14 14.46 -11.84
CA SER A 16 -13.00 15.66 -11.78
C SER A 16 -12.11 16.87 -12.10
N CYS A 17 -12.61 17.91 -12.77
CA CYS A 17 -11.88 19.18 -13.04
C CYS A 17 -11.53 19.99 -11.77
N LYS A 18 -11.30 19.33 -10.63
CA LYS A 18 -10.85 19.92 -9.38
C LYS A 18 -9.39 19.57 -9.17
N HIS A 19 -8.56 20.59 -8.98
CA HIS A 19 -7.19 20.41 -8.52
C HIS A 19 -7.22 19.86 -7.10
N LEU A 20 -6.79 18.62 -6.92
CA LEU A 20 -6.59 18.03 -5.62
C LEU A 20 -5.18 18.37 -5.13
N LYS A 21 -5.09 19.12 -4.04
CA LYS A 21 -3.80 19.35 -3.36
C LYS A 21 -3.58 18.28 -2.32
N LEU A 22 -2.58 17.44 -2.52
CA LEU A 22 -2.10 16.48 -1.54
C LEU A 22 -0.85 17.03 -0.86
N ALA A 23 -0.82 17.02 0.46
CA ALA A 23 0.39 17.29 1.21
C ALA A 23 1.31 16.06 1.07
N VAL A 24 2.50 16.27 0.51
CA VAL A 24 3.51 15.24 0.33
C VAL A 24 4.72 15.62 1.16
N SER A 25 5.24 14.66 1.91
CA SER A 25 6.42 14.81 2.75
C SER A 25 7.47 13.78 2.31
N ARG A 26 8.76 14.11 2.46
CA ARG A 26 9.81 13.10 2.30
C ARG A 26 9.92 12.31 3.60
N LEU A 27 9.88 10.99 3.50
CA LEU A 27 10.09 10.09 4.63
C LEU A 27 11.53 9.61 4.60
N ASN A 28 12.31 10.01 5.61
CA ASN A 28 13.65 9.48 5.81
C ASN A 28 13.61 8.48 6.96
N THR A 29 14.24 7.32 6.78
CA THR A 29 14.55 6.40 7.88
C THR A 29 15.96 6.68 8.39
N GLU A 30 16.32 6.10 9.54
CA GLU A 30 17.68 6.24 10.09
C GLU A 30 18.76 5.78 9.10
N THR A 31 18.41 4.86 8.19
CA THR A 31 19.38 4.19 7.33
C THR A 31 19.30 4.57 5.86
N ALA A 32 18.21 5.18 5.38
CA ALA A 32 18.14 5.84 4.06
C ALA A 32 16.77 6.49 3.74
N ASP A 33 16.68 7.10 2.56
CA ASP A 33 15.46 7.71 2.02
C ASP A 33 14.39 6.63 1.76
N ALA A 34 13.20 6.79 2.33
CA ALA A 34 12.07 5.91 2.11
C ALA A 34 11.02 6.51 1.17
N GLY A 35 11.38 7.58 0.45
CA GLY A 35 10.63 8.18 -0.63
C GLY A 35 9.64 9.26 -0.20
N LEU A 36 8.83 9.69 -1.16
CA LEU A 36 7.77 10.66 -0.95
C LEU A 36 6.53 9.96 -0.42
N VAL A 37 5.96 10.47 0.66
CA VAL A 37 4.75 9.91 1.28
C VAL A 37 3.65 10.95 1.41
N THR A 38 2.41 10.47 1.43
CA THR A 38 1.24 11.27 1.79
C THR A 38 0.34 10.49 2.73
N THR A 39 -0.51 11.20 3.45
CA THR A 39 -1.52 10.59 4.33
C THR A 39 -2.90 10.76 3.72
N LEU A 40 -3.61 9.65 3.55
CA LEU A 40 -5.01 9.59 3.14
C LEU A 40 -5.84 8.97 4.25
N SER A 41 -7.17 9.13 4.17
CA SER A 41 -8.08 8.33 4.97
C SER A 41 -8.86 7.36 4.09
N VAL A 42 -8.69 6.06 4.30
CA VAL A 42 -9.42 4.99 3.59
C VAL A 42 -10.40 4.37 4.57
N ASN A 43 -11.70 4.49 4.31
CA ASN A 43 -12.75 4.02 5.23
C ASN A 43 -12.50 4.47 6.68
N ALA A 44 -12.30 5.78 6.87
CA ALA A 44 -11.98 6.41 8.15
C ALA A 44 -10.66 5.97 8.81
N GLN A 45 -9.85 5.13 8.18
CA GLN A 45 -8.52 4.75 8.68
C GLN A 45 -7.46 5.63 8.02
N GLN A 46 -6.60 6.26 8.84
CA GLN A 46 -5.44 6.97 8.29
C GLN A 46 -4.44 5.97 7.72
N GLN A 47 -3.96 6.23 6.50
CA GLN A 47 -2.98 5.42 5.79
C GLN A 47 -1.87 6.33 5.30
N THR A 48 -0.63 6.02 5.68
CA THR A 48 0.57 6.63 5.11
C THR A 48 0.93 5.83 3.88
N VAL A 49 1.03 6.46 2.71
CA VAL A 49 1.30 5.76 1.45
C VAL A 49 2.51 6.33 0.74
N LEU A 50 3.22 5.50 -0.01
CA LEU A 50 4.27 5.96 -0.90
C LEU A 50 3.63 6.58 -2.15
N VAL A 51 4.15 7.73 -2.55
CA VAL A 51 3.85 8.37 -3.82
C VAL A 51 4.85 7.85 -4.85
N ASP A 52 4.40 6.94 -5.69
CA ASP A 52 5.15 6.44 -6.83
C ASP A 52 4.45 6.87 -8.12
N THR A 53 5.13 7.72 -8.89
CA THR A 53 4.66 8.26 -10.17
C THR A 53 5.01 7.36 -11.35
N GLY A 54 5.75 6.27 -11.13
CA GLY A 54 6.22 5.33 -12.15
C GLY A 54 5.24 4.19 -12.46
N THR A 55 4.20 3.97 -11.64
CA THR A 55 3.18 2.95 -11.88
C THR A 55 1.77 3.53 -11.92
N SER A 56 0.87 2.82 -12.62
CA SER A 56 -0.57 3.13 -12.66
C SER A 56 -1.37 2.43 -11.55
N LYS A 57 -0.72 1.56 -10.77
CA LYS A 57 -1.38 0.71 -9.78
C LYS A 57 -1.46 1.39 -8.43
N SER A 58 -2.61 1.26 -7.77
CA SER A 58 -2.79 1.65 -6.37
C SER A 58 -3.17 0.45 -5.52
N PHE A 59 -2.54 0.25 -4.36
CA PHE A 59 -2.85 -0.89 -3.50
C PHE A 59 -2.33 -0.76 -2.08
N PHE A 60 -3.00 -1.37 -1.11
CA PHE A 60 -2.62 -1.38 0.30
C PHE A 60 -2.22 -2.78 0.77
N VAL A 61 -1.31 -2.85 1.74
CA VAL A 61 -1.05 -4.09 2.46
C VAL A 61 -2.32 -4.47 3.22
N TRP A 62 -2.87 -5.66 2.94
CA TRP A 62 -4.04 -6.13 3.68
C TRP A 62 -3.59 -6.74 5.02
N LYS A 63 -4.01 -6.13 6.12
CA LYS A 63 -3.60 -6.53 7.47
C LYS A 63 -3.81 -8.02 7.74
N THR A 64 -5.00 -8.56 7.41
CA THR A 64 -5.35 -9.94 7.72
C THR A 64 -4.44 -10.93 7.01
N TRP A 65 -4.14 -10.68 5.72
CA TRP A 65 -3.20 -11.51 4.98
C TRP A 65 -1.78 -11.36 5.51
N TYR A 66 -1.32 -10.13 5.75
CA TYR A 66 0.04 -9.87 6.18
C TYR A 66 0.33 -10.52 7.55
N GLU A 67 -0.55 -10.32 8.53
CA GLU A 67 -0.37 -10.90 9.87
C GLU A 67 -0.51 -12.42 9.88
N LEU A 68 -1.29 -13.01 8.96
CA LEU A 68 -1.33 -14.46 8.76
C LEU A 68 0.01 -15.01 8.25
N ARG A 69 0.76 -14.24 7.46
CA ARG A 69 2.02 -14.66 6.84
C ARG A 69 3.26 -14.32 7.66
N ALA A 70 3.33 -13.10 8.17
CA ALA A 70 4.48 -12.58 8.91
C ALA A 70 4.38 -12.83 10.43
N GLY A 71 3.18 -13.09 10.95
CA GLY A 71 2.90 -13.22 12.37
C GLY A 71 2.01 -12.09 12.92
N SER A 72 1.29 -12.39 14.01
CA SER A 72 0.37 -11.46 14.64
C SER A 72 1.07 -10.18 15.11
N GLY A 73 0.47 -9.02 14.85
CA GLY A 73 0.97 -7.70 15.26
C GLY A 73 2.11 -7.13 14.40
N LYS A 74 2.64 -7.91 13.45
CA LYS A 74 3.75 -7.48 12.58
C LYS A 74 3.40 -6.35 11.62
N CYS A 75 2.11 -6.15 11.35
CA CYS A 75 1.64 -5.02 10.56
C CYS A 75 2.16 -3.66 11.10
N LYS A 76 2.30 -3.52 12.42
CA LYS A 76 2.79 -2.29 13.06
C LYS A 76 4.27 -2.00 12.80
N GLN A 77 5.01 -2.99 12.31
CA GLN A 77 6.43 -2.87 11.98
C GLN A 77 6.64 -2.38 10.55
N LEU A 78 5.60 -2.39 9.72
CA LEU A 78 5.66 -1.83 8.38
C LEU A 78 5.68 -0.31 8.43
N LEU A 79 6.56 0.29 7.63
CA LEU A 79 6.74 1.73 7.54
C LEU A 79 5.45 2.46 7.13
N TYR A 80 4.70 1.88 6.18
CA TYR A 80 3.44 2.42 5.66
C TYR A 80 2.20 1.83 6.36
N GLY A 81 2.40 0.92 7.33
CA GLY A 81 1.34 0.19 8.00
C GLY A 81 0.56 -0.75 7.07
N CYS A 82 -0.64 -1.14 7.51
CA CYS A 82 -1.57 -1.91 6.70
C CYS A 82 -2.97 -1.35 6.80
N TYR A 83 -3.75 -1.61 5.76
CA TYR A 83 -5.17 -1.37 5.72
C TYR A 83 -5.90 -2.51 6.42
N HIS A 84 -6.70 -2.19 7.45
CA HIS A 84 -7.48 -3.17 8.18
C HIS A 84 -8.91 -3.22 7.65
N ARG A 85 -9.27 -4.36 7.07
CA ARG A 85 -10.65 -4.68 6.77
C ARG A 85 -10.85 -6.17 6.97
N SER A 86 -11.85 -6.50 7.78
CA SER A 86 -12.33 -7.87 7.94
C SER A 86 -13.14 -8.25 6.71
N ILE A 87 -12.43 -8.76 5.71
CA ILE A 87 -13.02 -9.33 4.50
C ILE A 87 -12.90 -10.84 4.66
N ALA A 88 -13.96 -11.59 4.36
CA ALA A 88 -13.82 -13.05 4.23
C ALA A 88 -12.73 -13.33 3.20
N PHE A 89 -11.80 -14.24 3.49
CA PHE A 89 -10.77 -14.62 2.51
C PHE A 89 -11.48 -14.99 1.22
N PRO A 90 -11.27 -14.22 0.15
CA PRO A 90 -12.05 -14.42 -1.04
C PRO A 90 -11.64 -15.75 -1.69
N LYS A 91 -12.64 -16.62 -1.90
CA LYS A 91 -12.50 -17.82 -2.75
C LYS A 91 -12.08 -17.39 -4.17
N PRO A 92 -11.39 -18.25 -4.93
CA PRO A 92 -10.25 -17.86 -5.77
C PRO A 92 -10.48 -16.53 -6.47
N MET A 93 -9.85 -15.48 -5.96
CA MET A 93 -9.91 -14.16 -6.56
C MET A 93 -8.90 -14.08 -7.71
N GLN A 94 -9.26 -13.35 -8.76
CA GLN A 94 -8.29 -12.93 -9.76
C GLN A 94 -7.26 -12.04 -9.06
N VAL A 95 -6.05 -12.55 -8.97
CA VAL A 95 -4.91 -11.83 -8.41
C VAL A 95 -4.12 -11.27 -9.59
N GLU A 96 -4.05 -9.95 -9.68
CA GLU A 96 -3.10 -9.27 -10.56
C GLU A 96 -1.72 -9.29 -9.90
N ARG A 97 -0.66 -9.56 -10.68
CA ARG A 97 0.72 -9.47 -10.19
C ARG A 97 1.31 -8.11 -10.55
N VAL A 98 1.93 -7.47 -9.56
CA VAL A 98 2.74 -6.26 -9.72
C VAL A 98 4.18 -6.64 -9.42
N SER A 99 5.08 -6.41 -10.36
CA SER A 99 6.52 -6.66 -10.21
C SER A 99 7.25 -5.34 -10.04
N PHE A 100 8.30 -5.36 -9.23
CA PHE A 100 9.16 -4.22 -8.95
C PHE A 100 10.57 -4.45 -9.50
N GLU A 101 11.35 -3.38 -9.61
CA GLU A 101 12.69 -3.41 -10.23
C GLU A 101 13.70 -4.25 -9.44
N ASP A 102 13.49 -4.40 -8.14
CA ASP A 102 14.28 -5.26 -7.25
C ASP A 102 14.02 -6.76 -7.44
N GLY A 103 13.11 -7.14 -8.35
CA GLY A 103 12.70 -8.51 -8.62
C GLY A 103 11.61 -9.03 -7.69
N ALA A 104 11.16 -8.25 -6.70
CA ALA A 104 10.02 -8.61 -5.87
C ALA A 104 8.72 -8.52 -6.68
N SER A 105 7.71 -9.28 -6.24
CA SER A 105 6.36 -9.12 -6.77
C SER A 105 5.31 -9.27 -5.69
N VAL A 106 4.16 -8.63 -5.91
CA VAL A 106 2.99 -8.77 -5.07
C VAL A 106 1.79 -9.18 -5.90
N GLY A 107 0.98 -10.05 -5.32
CA GLY A 107 -0.35 -10.34 -5.80
C GLY A 107 -1.36 -9.40 -5.15
N ILE A 108 -2.11 -8.67 -5.95
CA ILE A 108 -3.19 -7.79 -5.50
C ILE A 108 -4.53 -8.26 -6.04
N PHE A 109 -5.58 -8.16 -5.22
CA PHE A 109 -6.96 -8.31 -5.70
C PHE A 109 -7.69 -6.97 -5.64
N PRO A 110 -8.59 -6.67 -6.58
CA PRO A 110 -9.32 -5.41 -6.57
C PRO A 110 -10.26 -5.33 -5.37
N TYR A 111 -10.21 -4.20 -4.69
CA TYR A 111 -11.11 -3.83 -3.61
C TYR A 111 -11.64 -2.42 -3.85
N MET A 112 -12.78 -2.10 -3.25
CA MET A 112 -13.43 -0.81 -3.44
C MET A 112 -13.87 -0.27 -2.09
N ASP A 113 -13.49 0.97 -1.80
CA ASP A 113 -13.90 1.66 -0.58
C ASP A 113 -13.90 3.18 -0.76
N SER A 114 -14.36 3.90 0.26
CA SER A 114 -14.29 5.36 0.30
C SER A 114 -12.87 5.81 0.64
N VAL A 115 -12.32 6.72 -0.18
CA VAL A 115 -11.00 7.33 0.04
C VAL A 115 -11.15 8.84 0.15
N ARG A 116 -10.61 9.39 1.22
CA ARG A 116 -10.53 10.82 1.47
C ARG A 116 -9.09 11.30 1.27
N PHE A 117 -8.96 12.24 0.34
CA PHE A 117 -7.76 12.95 -0.06
C PHE A 117 -7.84 14.38 0.47
N GLY A 118 -7.22 14.67 1.62
CA GLY A 118 -7.41 15.95 2.31
C GLY A 118 -8.89 16.21 2.64
N ASP A 119 -9.46 17.26 2.04
CA ASP A 119 -10.88 17.63 2.25
C ASP A 119 -11.83 17.03 1.20
N PHE A 120 -11.31 16.29 0.23
CA PHE A 120 -12.11 15.67 -0.82
C PHE A 120 -12.29 14.17 -0.56
N THR A 121 -13.54 13.70 -0.57
CA THR A 121 -13.86 12.27 -0.44
C THR A 121 -14.41 11.73 -1.75
N LYS A 122 -13.79 10.66 -2.26
CA LYS A 122 -14.28 9.89 -3.41
C LYS A 122 -14.84 8.56 -2.90
N ALA A 123 -16.16 8.46 -2.93
CA ALA A 123 -16.83 7.18 -2.71
C ALA A 123 -16.47 6.22 -3.85
N HIS A 124 -16.42 4.92 -3.55
CA HIS A 124 -16.20 3.87 -4.55
C HIS A 124 -14.85 3.97 -5.29
N THR A 125 -13.77 4.30 -4.58
CA THR A 125 -12.42 4.27 -5.15
C THR A 125 -11.91 2.83 -5.18
N THR A 126 -11.50 2.36 -6.36
CA THR A 126 -10.90 1.03 -6.53
C THR A 126 -9.40 1.08 -6.26
N PHE A 127 -8.90 0.09 -5.52
CA PHE A 127 -7.48 -0.12 -5.24
C PHE A 127 -7.24 -1.61 -4.98
N GLY A 128 -5.99 -2.06 -5.10
CA GLY A 128 -5.60 -3.42 -4.79
C GLY A 128 -5.45 -3.68 -3.29
N LEU A 129 -5.71 -4.90 -2.86
CA LEU A 129 -5.32 -5.41 -1.56
C LEU A 129 -4.32 -6.54 -1.74
N VAL A 130 -3.17 -6.43 -1.09
CA VAL A 130 -2.11 -7.44 -1.20
C VAL A 130 -2.56 -8.75 -0.57
N SER A 131 -2.49 -9.84 -1.33
CA SER A 131 -2.87 -11.20 -0.93
C SER A 131 -1.81 -12.25 -1.27
N ALA A 132 -0.71 -11.85 -1.88
CA ALA A 132 0.48 -12.66 -2.08
C ALA A 132 1.71 -11.76 -2.21
N SER A 133 2.88 -12.30 -1.90
CA SER A 133 4.16 -11.70 -2.27
C SER A 133 5.15 -12.80 -2.61
N ASP A 134 6.06 -12.48 -3.52
CA ASP A 134 7.23 -13.29 -3.81
C ASP A 134 8.47 -12.40 -3.68
N PRO A 135 9.35 -12.68 -2.70
CA PRO A 135 9.23 -13.72 -1.68
C PRO A 135 8.19 -13.39 -0.60
N PRO A 136 7.85 -14.36 0.26
CA PRO A 136 6.93 -14.13 1.38
C PRO A 136 7.49 -13.09 2.37
N PRO A 137 6.63 -12.36 3.09
CA PRO A 137 7.07 -11.36 4.05
C PRO A 137 7.86 -12.01 5.19
N THR A 138 9.03 -11.47 5.52
CA THR A 138 9.86 -11.91 6.65
C THR A 138 9.80 -10.92 7.82
N GLU A 139 10.16 -11.41 9.01
CA GLU A 139 10.01 -10.71 10.29
C GLU A 139 10.80 -9.40 10.44
N MET A 140 11.86 -9.21 9.67
CA MET A 140 12.83 -8.13 9.86
C MET A 140 13.39 -7.65 8.52
N ALA A 141 12.90 -6.52 8.00
CA ALA A 141 13.59 -5.80 6.94
C ALA A 141 13.27 -4.30 7.04
N PRO A 142 14.17 -3.47 7.60
CA PRO A 142 14.07 -2.02 7.50
C PRO A 142 14.39 -1.57 6.07
N HIS A 143 13.58 -0.65 5.52
CA HIS A 143 13.54 -0.29 4.10
C HIS A 143 14.29 1.00 3.76
N ALA A 144 14.84 1.07 2.54
CA ALA A 144 15.03 2.30 1.80
C ALA A 144 15.08 2.09 0.27
N SER A 145 14.80 3.20 -0.40
CA SER A 145 14.49 3.59 -1.79
C SER A 145 15.06 2.85 -3.01
N PHE A 146 14.29 3.02 -4.11
CA PHE A 146 14.65 3.26 -5.53
C PHE A 146 16.09 2.96 -5.96
#